data_AF-A0A2U6WFC9-F1
#
_entry.id   AF-A0A2U6WFC9-F1
#
_cell.length_a   1.000
_cell.length_b   1.000
_cell.length_c   1.000
_cell.angle_alpha   90.00
_cell.angle_beta   90.00
_cell.angle_gamma   90.00
#
_symmetry.space_group_name_H-M   'P 1'
#
loop_
_entity.id
_entity.type
_entity.pdbx_description
1 polymer ?
#
loop_
_entity_poly.entity_id
_entity_poly.type
_entity_poly.pdbx_seq_one_letter_code
_entity_poly.pdbx_strand_id
1 'polypeptide(L)'
;AGRKDFPSVPYSSLDFNDQKCNTGSGEIENYGDASQVRDCRLSSLLDLALEKEYVRGKVADYMNKLIDMGVAGFRVDACKHMWPGDLAAVYGRLHNLNTKWFPRDSRPFIYQEVIDLGGEPITSREYFHLGRVTEFKYGA
;
A
#
# COMPACT_ATOMS: atom_id res chain seq x y z
N ALA A 1 -0.68 -16.83 -12.24
CA ALA A 1 -0.99 -15.40 -12.42
C ALA A 1 -1.78 -15.07 -13.70
N GLY A 2 -1.64 -15.83 -14.81
CA GLY A 2 -2.24 -15.47 -16.11
C GLY A 2 -3.78 -15.33 -16.22
N ARG A 3 -4.54 -15.76 -15.21
CA ARG A 3 -6.02 -15.56 -15.15
C ARG A 3 -6.45 -14.48 -14.15
N LYS A 4 -5.51 -13.84 -13.45
CA LYS A 4 -5.76 -12.83 -12.39
C LYS A 4 -6.81 -13.31 -11.37
N ASP A 5 -6.72 -14.58 -11.03
CA ASP A 5 -7.62 -15.27 -10.11
C ASP A 5 -6.79 -15.80 -8.94
N PHE A 6 -7.16 -15.37 -7.75
CA PHE A 6 -6.49 -15.66 -6.48
C PHE A 6 -7.52 -16.15 -5.47
N PRO A 7 -8.04 -17.38 -5.62
CA PRO A 7 -9.22 -17.87 -4.90
C PRO A 7 -9.04 -17.99 -3.38
N SER A 8 -7.80 -18.05 -2.88
CA SER A 8 -7.54 -18.13 -1.43
C SER A 8 -7.82 -16.81 -0.70
N VAL A 9 -7.95 -15.68 -1.40
CA VAL A 9 -8.25 -14.38 -0.77
C VAL A 9 -9.76 -14.12 -0.59
N PRO A 10 -10.66 -14.28 -1.58
CA PRO A 10 -10.53 -14.44 -3.03
C PRO A 10 -10.44 -13.10 -3.79
N TYR A 11 -9.51 -12.96 -4.74
CA TYR A 11 -9.50 -11.86 -5.71
C TYR A 11 -9.73 -12.37 -7.13
N SER A 12 -10.39 -11.53 -7.93
CA SER A 12 -10.65 -11.74 -9.36
C SER A 12 -10.01 -10.64 -10.20
N SER A 13 -10.11 -10.72 -11.52
CA SER A 13 -9.65 -9.66 -12.43
C SER A 13 -10.28 -8.29 -12.16
N LEU A 14 -11.41 -8.23 -11.45
CA LEU A 14 -12.09 -6.99 -11.09
C LEU A 14 -11.39 -6.26 -9.94
N ASP A 15 -10.48 -6.91 -9.22
CA ASP A 15 -9.81 -6.39 -8.03
C ASP A 15 -8.43 -5.80 -8.34
N PHE A 16 -8.11 -5.65 -9.62
CA PHE A 16 -6.86 -5.10 -10.13
C PHE A 16 -7.11 -3.89 -11.03
N ASN A 17 -6.13 -2.99 -11.10
CA ASN A 17 -6.20 -1.70 -11.81
C ASN A 17 -6.08 -1.79 -13.34
N ASP A 18 -6.37 -2.94 -13.95
CA ASP A 18 -6.22 -3.17 -15.39
C ASP A 18 -7.01 -2.19 -16.27
N GLN A 19 -8.15 -1.70 -15.79
CA GLN A 19 -8.99 -0.72 -16.49
C GLN A 19 -8.71 0.73 -16.06
N LYS A 20 -7.89 0.92 -15.02
CA LYS A 20 -7.56 2.22 -14.42
C LYS A 20 -6.22 2.73 -14.94
N CYS A 21 -5.26 1.83 -15.15
CA CYS A 21 -4.00 2.14 -15.80
C CYS A 21 -4.22 2.61 -17.24
N ASN A 22 -3.64 3.76 -17.60
CA ASN A 22 -3.80 4.39 -18.91
C ASN A 22 -2.61 4.15 -19.86
N THR A 23 -1.60 3.40 -19.45
CA THR A 23 -0.42 3.13 -20.29
C THR A 23 -0.71 2.02 -21.30
N GLY A 24 -0.03 2.05 -22.44
CA GLY A 24 -0.25 1.07 -23.51
C GLY A 24 0.18 -0.35 -23.13
N SER A 25 1.21 -0.47 -22.28
CA SER A 25 1.69 -1.76 -21.77
C SER A 25 0.95 -2.25 -20.51
N GLY A 26 0.25 -1.36 -19.80
CA GLY A 26 -0.27 -1.62 -18.46
C GLY A 26 0.79 -1.52 -17.35
N GLU A 27 2.03 -1.20 -17.69
CA GLU A 27 3.16 -1.03 -16.78
C GLU A 27 3.39 0.46 -16.47
N ILE A 28 4.16 0.73 -15.41
CA ILE A 28 4.72 2.05 -15.17
C ILE A 28 5.82 2.31 -16.22
N GLU A 29 5.61 3.33 -17.05
CA GLU A 29 6.51 3.71 -18.16
C GLU A 29 7.27 5.02 -17.88
N ASN A 30 6.72 5.89 -17.03
CA ASN A 30 7.24 7.22 -16.72
C ASN A 30 6.93 7.63 -15.27
N TYR A 31 7.99 7.76 -14.45
CA TYR A 31 7.87 8.20 -13.06
C TYR A 31 7.55 9.70 -12.90
N GLY A 32 7.61 10.48 -13.98
CA GLY A 32 7.13 11.86 -14.03
C GLY A 32 5.61 12.02 -14.04
N ASP A 33 4.86 10.92 -14.14
CA ASP A 33 3.41 10.90 -14.08
C ASP A 33 2.95 10.10 -12.85
N ALA A 34 2.47 10.82 -11.84
CA ALA A 34 2.08 10.24 -10.56
C ALA A 34 0.89 9.27 -10.67
N SER A 35 0.02 9.43 -11.66
CA SER A 35 -1.13 8.56 -11.85
C SER A 35 -0.70 7.18 -12.31
N GLN A 36 0.15 7.07 -13.33
CA GLN A 36 0.65 5.76 -13.73
C GLN A 36 1.48 5.09 -12.64
N VAL A 37 2.27 5.85 -11.87
CA VAL A 37 3.08 5.27 -10.78
C VAL A 37 2.20 4.59 -9.72
N ARG A 38 0.96 5.03 -9.54
CA ARG A 38 0.02 4.51 -8.53
C ARG A 38 -1.09 3.59 -9.04
N ASP A 39 -1.35 3.60 -10.34
CA ASP A 39 -2.46 2.86 -10.95
C ASP A 39 -1.99 1.79 -11.97
N CYS A 40 -0.70 1.74 -12.31
CA CYS A 40 -0.13 0.79 -13.26
C CYS A 40 0.83 -0.20 -12.60
N ARG A 41 1.13 -1.30 -13.30
CA ARG A 41 1.93 -2.39 -12.76
C ARG A 41 3.38 -1.98 -12.54
N LEU A 42 3.89 -2.28 -11.35
CA LEU A 42 5.31 -2.19 -11.03
C LEU A 42 5.99 -3.48 -11.48
N SER A 43 6.75 -3.44 -12.58
CA SER A 43 7.53 -4.58 -13.07
C SER A 43 6.70 -5.87 -13.21
N SER A 44 5.53 -5.76 -13.83
CA SER A 44 4.55 -6.82 -14.07
C SER A 44 3.87 -7.40 -12.83
N LEU A 45 4.06 -6.79 -11.66
CA LEU A 45 3.26 -7.09 -10.48
C LEU A 45 1.82 -6.62 -10.72
N LEU A 46 0.85 -7.52 -10.53
CA LEU A 46 -0.56 -7.17 -10.68
C LEU A 46 -0.95 -6.14 -9.62
N ASP A 47 -1.41 -4.99 -10.08
CA ASP A 47 -1.67 -3.83 -9.23
C ASP A 47 -3.09 -3.88 -8.66
N LEU A 48 -3.22 -3.94 -7.34
CA LEU A 48 -4.52 -4.06 -6.66
C LEU A 48 -5.29 -2.73 -6.72
N ALA A 49 -6.59 -2.82 -7.00
CA ALA A 49 -7.49 -1.67 -6.99
C ALA A 49 -7.83 -1.24 -5.55
N LEU A 50 -6.87 -0.62 -4.86
CA LEU A 50 -6.99 -0.21 -3.47
C LEU A 50 -8.05 0.87 -3.23
N GLU A 51 -8.59 1.52 -4.25
CA GLU A 51 -9.76 2.39 -4.07
C GLU A 51 -11.03 1.60 -3.71
N LYS A 52 -11.08 0.30 -4.04
CA LYS A 52 -12.26 -0.54 -3.82
C LYS A 52 -12.36 -0.96 -2.36
N GLU A 53 -13.54 -0.75 -1.78
CA GLU A 53 -13.86 -1.13 -0.41
C GLU A 53 -13.56 -2.61 -0.11
N TYR A 54 -13.89 -3.50 -1.05
CA TYR A 54 -13.61 -4.93 -0.91
C TYR A 54 -12.11 -5.22 -0.77
N VAL A 55 -11.28 -4.59 -1.61
CA VAL A 55 -9.82 -4.79 -1.60
C VAL A 55 -9.23 -4.24 -0.30
N ARG A 56 -9.62 -3.03 0.11
CA ARG A 56 -9.21 -2.42 1.40
C ARG A 56 -9.57 -3.31 2.58
N GLY A 57 -10.79 -3.87 2.59
CA GLY A 57 -11.24 -4.79 3.62
C GLY A 57 -10.35 -6.02 3.71
N LYS A 58 -10.06 -6.68 2.59
CA LYS A 58 -9.18 -7.86 2.56
C LYS A 58 -7.75 -7.58 3.05
N VAL A 59 -7.18 -6.43 2.69
CA VAL A 59 -5.86 -6.03 3.17
C VAL A 59 -5.90 -5.74 4.68
N ALA A 60 -6.90 -4.98 5.14
CA ALA A 60 -7.06 -4.68 6.56
C ALA A 60 -7.30 -5.94 7.40
N ASP A 61 -8.12 -6.89 6.92
CA ASP A 61 -8.36 -8.18 7.59
C ASP A 61 -7.06 -8.97 7.80
N TYR A 62 -6.20 -9.02 6.77
CA TYR A 62 -4.89 -9.66 6.86
C TYR A 62 -4.00 -8.98 7.91
N MET A 63 -3.91 -7.65 7.86
CA MET A 63 -3.10 -6.87 8.81
C MET A 63 -3.63 -7.00 10.24
N ASN A 64 -4.95 -6.93 10.44
CA ASN A 64 -5.59 -7.09 11.74
C ASN A 64 -5.34 -8.47 12.32
N LYS A 65 -5.40 -9.53 11.50
CA LYS A 65 -5.03 -10.87 11.94
C LYS A 65 -3.60 -10.93 12.50
N LEU A 66 -2.65 -10.23 11.87
CA LEU A 66 -1.27 -10.15 12.36
C LEU A 66 -1.17 -9.31 13.66
N ILE A 67 -1.89 -8.19 13.75
CA ILE A 67 -1.96 -7.37 14.97
C ILE A 67 -2.50 -8.21 16.14
N ASP A 68 -3.56 -8.96 15.91
CA ASP A 68 -4.19 -9.82 16.91
C ASP A 68 -3.24 -10.94 17.35
N MET A 69 -2.36 -11.44 16.45
CA MET A 69 -1.28 -12.37 16.80
C MET A 69 -0.17 -11.74 17.65
N GLY A 70 -0.02 -10.40 17.63
CA GLY A 70 0.92 -9.66 18.49
C GLY A 70 2.03 -8.91 17.76
N VAL A 71 1.98 -8.73 16.44
CA VAL A 71 2.97 -7.88 15.76
C VAL A 71 2.82 -6.42 16.21
N ALA A 72 3.94 -5.69 16.32
CA ALA A 72 3.93 -4.31 16.80
C ALA A 72 3.70 -3.25 15.69
N GLY A 73 3.76 -3.66 14.43
CA GLY A 73 3.74 -2.73 13.31
C GLY A 73 4.09 -3.37 11.97
N PHE A 74 4.18 -2.53 10.94
CA PHE A 74 4.35 -2.95 9.55
C PHE A 74 5.37 -2.05 8.82
N ARG A 75 6.27 -2.69 8.06
CA ARG A 75 6.79 -2.11 6.83
C ARG A 75 5.69 -2.21 5.80
N VAL A 76 5.33 -1.10 5.19
CA VAL A 76 4.43 -1.14 4.04
C VAL A 76 5.28 -0.94 2.78
N ASP A 77 5.34 -2.03 2.01
CA ASP A 77 6.10 -2.15 0.77
C ASP A 77 5.54 -1.24 -0.33
N ALA A 78 6.39 -0.73 -1.21
CA ALA A 78 5.99 -0.04 -2.43
C ALA A 78 4.98 1.12 -2.20
N CYS A 79 5.04 1.83 -1.06
CA CYS A 79 4.08 2.89 -0.73
C CYS A 79 4.03 4.03 -1.74
N LYS A 80 5.13 4.32 -2.45
CA LYS A 80 5.12 5.28 -3.57
C LYS A 80 4.03 4.93 -4.61
N HIS A 81 3.79 3.65 -4.82
CA HIS A 81 2.85 3.09 -5.80
C HIS A 81 1.42 2.97 -5.28
N MET A 82 1.12 3.54 -4.11
CA MET A 82 -0.23 3.55 -3.54
C MET A 82 -0.65 4.99 -3.25
N TRP A 83 -1.92 5.31 -3.49
CA TRP A 83 -2.45 6.62 -3.12
C TRP A 83 -2.46 6.79 -1.59
N PRO A 84 -2.00 7.93 -1.05
CA PRO A 84 -2.06 8.21 0.39
C PRO A 84 -3.49 8.08 0.96
N GLY A 85 -4.51 8.47 0.19
CA GLY A 85 -5.91 8.34 0.60
C GLY A 85 -6.38 6.88 0.74
N ASP A 86 -5.90 5.98 -0.12
CA ASP A 86 -6.22 4.56 -0.02
C ASP A 86 -5.53 3.93 1.19
N LEU A 87 -4.27 4.29 1.43
CA LEU A 87 -3.53 3.88 2.62
C LEU A 87 -4.19 4.39 3.90
N ALA A 88 -4.65 5.64 3.93
CA ALA A 88 -5.41 6.20 5.05
C ALA A 88 -6.67 5.36 5.34
N ALA A 89 -7.40 4.96 4.30
CA ALA A 89 -8.61 4.14 4.41
C ALA A 89 -8.33 2.72 4.93
N VAL A 90 -7.17 2.14 4.60
CA VAL A 90 -6.73 0.85 5.16
C VAL A 90 -6.27 1.02 6.61
N TYR A 91 -5.39 1.98 6.89
CA TYR A 91 -4.83 2.19 8.23
C TYR A 91 -5.89 2.59 9.27
N GLY A 92 -6.93 3.32 8.85
CA GLY A 92 -8.08 3.66 9.68
C GLY A 92 -8.90 2.46 10.16
N ARG A 93 -8.75 1.28 9.52
CA ARG A 93 -9.43 0.03 9.90
C ARG A 93 -8.60 -0.86 10.80
N LEU A 94 -7.34 -0.50 11.02
CA LEU A 94 -6.45 -1.34 11.81
C LEU A 94 -6.89 -1.34 13.28
N HIS A 95 -6.80 -2.49 13.92
CA HIS A 95 -6.96 -2.63 15.36
C HIS A 95 -5.88 -1.85 16.11
N ASN A 96 -6.13 -1.58 17.37
CA ASN A 96 -5.06 -1.28 18.32
C ASN A 96 -4.28 -2.57 18.62
N LEU A 97 -3.03 -2.43 19.05
CA LEU A 97 -2.15 -3.55 19.36
C LEU A 97 -2.71 -4.41 20.50
N ASN A 98 -2.37 -5.70 20.46
CA ASN A 98 -2.86 -6.68 21.41
C ASN A 98 -2.45 -6.33 22.86
N THR A 99 -3.45 -6.16 23.73
CA THR A 99 -3.27 -5.70 25.11
C THR A 99 -2.61 -6.71 26.04
N LYS A 100 -2.36 -7.94 25.57
CA LYS A 100 -1.53 -8.91 26.28
C LYS A 100 -0.07 -8.45 26.39
N TRP A 101 0.42 -7.71 25.39
CA TRP A 101 1.83 -7.28 25.32
C TRP A 101 2.02 -5.77 25.27
N PHE A 102 1.00 -5.02 24.82
CA PHE A 102 1.08 -3.58 24.64
C PHE A 102 0.08 -2.84 25.55
N PRO A 103 0.35 -1.59 25.94
CA PRO A 103 -0.63 -0.74 26.61
C PRO A 103 -1.92 -0.60 25.81
N ARG A 104 -3.03 -0.37 26.50
CA ARG A 104 -4.33 -0.06 25.86
C ARG A 104 -4.16 1.11 24.88
N ASP A 105 -4.86 1.03 23.76
CA ASP A 105 -4.90 2.05 22.71
C ASP A 105 -3.58 2.30 21.97
N SER A 106 -2.59 1.41 22.14
CA SER A 106 -1.38 1.44 21.33
C SER A 106 -1.70 1.18 19.86
N ARG A 107 -1.30 2.08 18.96
CA ARG A 107 -1.46 1.91 17.50
C ARG A 107 -0.28 1.13 16.91
N PRO A 108 -0.49 0.33 15.84
CA PRO A 108 0.62 -0.32 15.14
C PRO A 108 1.58 0.73 14.57
N PHE A 109 2.88 0.49 14.73
CA PHE A 109 3.91 1.34 14.12
C PHE A 109 3.92 1.13 12.60
N ILE A 110 3.75 2.20 11.83
CA ILE A 110 3.76 2.16 10.37
C ILE A 110 5.00 2.89 9.87
N TYR A 111 5.77 2.22 9.01
CA TYR A 111 6.79 2.85 8.19
C TYR A 111 6.62 2.44 6.73
N GLN A 112 6.67 3.44 5.86
CA GLN A 112 6.25 3.36 4.47
C GLN A 112 7.48 3.45 3.58
N GLU A 113 7.65 2.48 2.69
CA GLU A 113 8.70 2.54 1.69
C GLU A 113 8.32 3.54 0.59
N VAL A 114 8.95 4.71 0.61
CA VAL A 114 8.80 5.73 -0.42
C VAL A 114 10.18 6.14 -0.87
N ILE A 115 10.62 5.66 -2.05
CA ILE A 115 11.92 6.00 -2.63
C ILE A 115 11.86 7.42 -3.21
N ASP A 116 12.02 8.44 -2.38
CA ASP A 116 12.07 9.84 -2.82
C ASP A 116 13.53 10.33 -2.78
N LEU A 117 14.17 10.42 -3.95
CA LEU A 117 15.53 11.01 -4.11
C LEU A 117 15.47 12.44 -4.68
N GLY A 118 14.28 13.02 -4.84
CA GLY A 118 14.05 14.27 -5.56
C GLY A 118 13.97 14.09 -7.09
N GLY A 119 13.40 15.08 -7.78
CA GLY A 119 13.28 15.08 -9.25
C GLY A 119 12.03 14.37 -9.80
N GLU A 120 11.23 13.73 -8.95
CA GLU A 120 9.95 13.12 -9.29
C GLU A 120 8.77 13.89 -8.65
N PRO A 121 7.55 13.81 -9.22
CA PRO A 121 6.38 14.51 -8.70
C PRO A 121 5.87 13.94 -7.36
N ILE A 122 6.07 12.65 -7.10
CA ILE A 122 5.65 12.01 -5.86
C ILE A 122 6.71 12.26 -4.80
N THR A 123 6.30 12.84 -3.68
CA THR A 123 7.19 13.16 -2.57
C THR A 123 6.83 12.35 -1.33
N SER A 124 7.84 12.01 -0.54
CA SER A 124 7.66 11.31 0.75
C SER A 124 6.75 12.06 1.73
N ARG A 125 6.70 13.39 1.62
CA ARG A 125 5.86 14.29 2.45
C ARG A 125 4.37 13.98 2.35
N GLU A 126 3.92 13.46 1.22
CA GLU A 126 2.51 13.07 1.01
C GLU A 126 2.05 11.99 2.01
N TYR A 127 2.99 11.23 2.57
CA TYR A 127 2.73 10.06 3.42
C TYR A 127 2.98 10.32 4.92
N PHE A 128 3.45 11.51 5.31
CA PHE A 128 3.86 11.81 6.70
C PHE A 128 2.72 11.75 7.70
N HIS A 129 1.50 12.11 7.27
CA HIS A 129 0.32 12.09 8.13
C HIS A 129 -0.18 10.66 8.43
N LEU A 130 0.38 9.65 7.76
CA LEU A 130 -0.02 8.24 7.89
C LEU A 130 0.93 7.43 8.78
N GLY A 131 2.19 7.86 8.89
CA GLY A 131 3.24 7.13 9.59
C GLY A 131 4.62 7.62 9.21
N ARG A 132 5.65 6.87 9.59
CA ARG A 132 7.02 7.18 9.14
C ARG A 132 7.20 6.81 7.68
N VAL A 133 8.24 7.39 7.06
CA VAL A 133 8.71 7.04 5.73
C VAL A 133 10.17 6.64 5.79
N THR A 134 10.61 5.81 4.86
CA THR A 134 12.03 5.52 4.64
C THR A 134 12.73 6.72 4.00
N GLU A 135 13.74 7.29 4.67
CA GLU A 135 14.54 8.41 4.14
C GLU A 135 15.73 7.88 3.33
N PHE A 136 15.52 7.64 2.04
CA PHE A 136 16.56 7.11 1.16
C PHE A 136 17.70 8.10 0.89
N LYS A 137 17.48 9.42 1.07
CA LYS A 137 18.55 10.42 0.91
C LYS A 137 19.62 10.32 2.00
N TYR A 138 19.31 9.66 3.13
CA TYR A 138 20.30 9.46 4.20
C TYR A 138 21.50 8.60 3.77
N GLY A 139 21.26 7.63 2.89
CA GLY A 139 22.30 6.69 2.41
C GLY A 139 22.76 6.94 0.98
N ALA A 140 22.29 8.02 0.34
CA ALA A 140 22.61 8.37 -1.03
C ALA A 140 23.91 9.20 -1.15
#